data_AF-A0A7S3L6U4-F1
#
_entry.id   AF-A0A7S3L6U4-F1
#
_cell.length_a   1.000
_cell.length_b   1.000
_cell.length_c   1.000
_cell.angle_alpha   90.00
_cell.angle_beta   90.00
_cell.angle_gamma   90.00
#
_symmetry.space_group_name_H-M   'P 1'
#
loop_
_entity.id
_entity.type
_entity.pdbx_description
1 polymer ?
#
loop_
_entity_poly.entity_id
_entity_poly.type
_entity_poly.pdbx_seq_one_letter_code
_entity_poly.pdbx_strand_id
1 'polypeptide(L)'
;MLGSSADVSAVRGPNWKDARDERIGACKAFKFAVSTLLVIFSIAVTVSVIVDRETKVSQNASPAFAIILICFAIGWLFMVEGGQASMVGLPPVEAELYKDSHPITYKLCSIAHKGNNLDRYLIGRQFMVLLIVFTTNQCGAALRNADAFDHSHWFLDIFLGSGIAMILMVACIGQLMSQVNASHCMLDFVDTHFMTITLYTCLAIEASGLLHCVYLVQYIFAFVSGKPVQSNEDPRTWFQAFFFWLRVLMSLVVLTGCTAVTISALFNGQTTTWDAIPNGIAVILFLICLYVVGMLEGMQIAFYTVSKLTVEERASSPMAALTCNVLYRGNNLPNFMIGRQICVTLNFFVIARLTTLDVDVDNGDETVFGVSKALQQFFNTGLPGAIVTTILGSIVWQLVASAYPVTFLGSPFVHILLRVCLLLENSGICSAAWFLGMLHKKVAGYKYDEHYIGTPEERQANKKAELIEKARMRPKRPHQKLSRDLENAMEDTSATDSS
;
A
#
# COMPACT_ATOMS: atom_id res chain seq x y z
N MET A 1 -3.31 15.74 -36.31
CA MET A 1 -4.12 14.76 -37.07
C MET A 1 -4.60 13.71 -36.09
N LEU A 2 -5.87 13.83 -35.70
CA LEU A 2 -6.55 12.97 -34.73
C LEU A 2 -7.11 11.76 -35.49
N GLY A 3 -6.47 10.59 -35.35
CA GLY A 3 -7.04 9.29 -35.78
C GLY A 3 -7.90 8.75 -34.65
N SER A 4 -9.22 8.79 -34.80
CA SER A 4 -10.09 7.65 -35.14
C SER A 4 -9.97 6.46 -34.19
N SER A 5 -11.02 6.29 -33.37
CA SER A 5 -11.48 5.04 -32.73
C SER A 5 -10.36 4.11 -32.23
N ALA A 6 -9.94 4.31 -30.98
CA ALA A 6 -9.19 3.29 -30.26
C ALA A 6 -9.99 1.98 -30.30
N ASP A 7 -9.42 0.95 -30.94
CA ASP A 7 -10.00 -0.38 -31.04
C ASP A 7 -10.16 -0.97 -29.63
N VAL A 8 -11.39 -0.87 -29.09
CA VAL A 8 -11.77 -1.28 -27.74
C VAL A 8 -11.66 -2.80 -27.56
N SER A 9 -11.56 -3.56 -28.65
CA SER A 9 -11.47 -5.03 -28.62
C SER A 9 -10.12 -5.59 -28.16
N ALA A 10 -9.08 -4.74 -28.06
CA ALA A 10 -7.72 -5.17 -27.73
C ALA A 10 -7.37 -5.15 -26.23
N VAL A 11 -8.25 -4.66 -25.35
CA VAL A 11 -8.02 -4.65 -23.90
C VAL A 11 -8.35 -6.03 -23.32
N ARG A 12 -7.46 -7.00 -23.55
CA ARG A 12 -7.53 -8.31 -22.87
C ARG A 12 -7.40 -8.09 -21.37
N GLY A 13 -8.30 -8.72 -20.59
CA GLY A 13 -8.15 -8.81 -19.14
C GLY A 13 -6.79 -9.45 -18.76
N PRO A 14 -6.31 -9.25 -17.52
CA PRO A 14 -5.04 -9.81 -17.07
C PRO A 14 -4.98 -11.32 -17.32
N ASN A 15 -4.00 -11.79 -18.09
CA ASN A 15 -3.79 -13.21 -18.36
C ASN A 15 -2.85 -13.81 -17.30
N TRP A 16 -3.43 -14.31 -16.22
CA TRP A 16 -2.70 -14.86 -15.07
C TRP A 16 -2.00 -16.19 -15.37
N LYS A 17 -2.24 -16.82 -16.52
CA LYS A 17 -1.62 -18.11 -16.90
C LYS A 17 -0.18 -17.94 -17.38
N ASP A 18 0.15 -16.83 -18.06
CA ASP A 18 1.47 -16.64 -18.68
C ASP A 18 2.56 -16.23 -17.68
N ALA A 19 2.20 -15.70 -16.51
CA ALA A 19 3.16 -15.26 -15.49
C ALA A 19 3.78 -16.40 -14.67
N ARG A 20 3.24 -17.63 -14.76
CA ARG A 20 3.53 -18.72 -13.82
C ARG A 20 4.73 -19.60 -14.18
N ASP A 21 5.06 -19.70 -15.47
CA ASP A 21 6.00 -20.71 -16.00
C ASP A 21 7.07 -20.13 -16.94
N GLU A 22 7.50 -18.88 -16.73
CA GLU A 22 8.72 -18.43 -17.40
C GLU A 22 9.93 -19.11 -16.79
N ARG A 23 10.49 -20.09 -17.51
CA ARG A 23 11.86 -20.57 -17.28
C ARG A 23 12.74 -19.33 -17.10
N ILE A 24 13.45 -19.26 -15.96
CA ILE A 24 14.31 -18.13 -15.65
C ILE A 24 15.40 -18.07 -16.73
N GLY A 25 15.23 -17.21 -17.72
CA GLY A 25 16.23 -16.99 -18.76
C GLY A 25 17.51 -16.42 -18.15
N ALA A 26 18.64 -16.61 -18.84
CA ALA A 26 19.95 -16.17 -18.36
C ALA A 26 19.99 -14.70 -17.94
N CYS A 27 19.28 -13.82 -18.66
CA CYS A 27 19.16 -12.39 -18.31
C CYS A 27 18.46 -12.16 -16.95
N LYS A 28 17.37 -12.89 -16.67
CA LYS A 28 16.67 -12.79 -15.37
C LYS A 28 17.53 -13.35 -14.24
N ALA A 29 18.19 -14.49 -14.47
CA ALA A 29 19.11 -15.08 -13.49
C ALA A 29 20.26 -14.12 -13.15
N PHE A 30 20.83 -13.45 -14.16
CA PHE A 30 21.86 -12.44 -13.96
C PHE A 30 21.34 -11.25 -13.12
N LYS A 31 20.16 -10.70 -13.45
CA LYS A 31 19.54 -9.62 -12.65
C LYS A 31 19.32 -10.05 -11.20
N PHE A 32 18.90 -11.30 -10.97
CA PHE A 32 18.71 -11.85 -9.61
C PHE A 32 20.03 -11.91 -8.85
N ALA A 33 21.10 -12.41 -9.48
CA ALA A 33 22.41 -12.50 -8.86
C ALA A 33 22.97 -11.12 -8.48
N VAL A 34 22.98 -10.16 -9.42
CA VAL A 34 23.50 -8.80 -9.18
C VAL A 34 22.70 -8.09 -8.09
N SER A 35 21.37 -8.12 -8.17
CA SER A 35 20.51 -7.48 -7.18
C SER A 35 20.65 -8.13 -5.80
N THR A 36 20.83 -9.46 -5.73
CA THR A 36 21.03 -10.16 -4.44
C THR A 36 22.36 -9.78 -3.81
N LEU A 37 23.45 -9.73 -4.59
CA LEU A 37 24.75 -9.24 -4.11
C LEU A 37 24.66 -7.80 -3.63
N LEU A 38 23.90 -6.95 -4.34
CA LEU A 38 23.68 -5.57 -3.97
C LEU A 38 22.94 -5.44 -2.62
N VAL A 39 21.92 -6.29 -2.37
CA VAL A 39 21.22 -6.33 -1.08
C VAL A 39 22.14 -6.84 0.03
N ILE A 40 22.95 -7.87 -0.21
CA ILE A 40 23.93 -8.38 0.78
C ILE A 40 24.94 -7.28 1.14
N PHE A 41 25.48 -6.59 0.14
CA PHE A 41 26.36 -5.45 0.34
C PHE A 41 25.67 -4.34 1.15
N SER A 42 24.41 -4.03 0.81
CA SER A 42 23.60 -3.02 1.50
C SER A 42 23.38 -3.36 2.98
N ILE A 43 23.16 -4.63 3.31
CA ILE A 43 23.08 -5.11 4.70
C ILE A 43 24.42 -4.89 5.40
N ALA A 44 25.53 -5.31 4.78
CA ALA A 44 26.86 -5.19 5.38
C ALA A 44 27.23 -3.74 5.68
N VAL A 45 26.99 -2.82 4.73
CA VAL A 45 27.21 -1.37 4.91
C VAL A 45 26.34 -0.82 6.03
N THR A 46 25.04 -1.15 6.04
CA THR A 46 24.11 -0.66 7.06
C THR A 46 24.49 -1.17 8.45
N VAL A 47 24.94 -2.43 8.56
CA VAL A 47 25.38 -3.00 9.84
C VAL A 47 26.70 -2.37 10.30
N SER A 48 27.65 -2.10 9.41
CA SER A 48 28.91 -1.42 9.76
C SER A 48 28.63 -0.09 10.44
N VAL A 49 27.89 0.81 9.78
CA VAL A 49 27.60 2.14 10.36
C VAL A 49 26.84 2.08 11.68
N ILE A 50 26.04 1.03 11.91
CA ILE A 50 25.39 0.81 13.21
C ILE A 50 26.40 0.41 14.28
N VAL A 51 27.30 -0.53 13.95
CA VAL A 51 28.36 -1.01 14.85
C VAL A 51 29.33 0.10 15.21
N ASP A 52 29.68 0.92 14.22
CA ASP A 52 30.62 2.04 14.34
C ASP A 52 30.01 3.26 15.05
N ARG A 53 28.74 3.17 15.51
CA ARG A 53 27.98 4.21 16.19
C ARG A 53 27.79 5.48 15.36
N GLU A 54 27.54 5.29 14.07
CA GLU A 54 27.33 6.37 13.10
C GLU A 54 25.85 6.51 12.72
N THR A 55 24.95 6.03 13.57
CA THR A 55 23.50 6.18 13.42
C THR A 55 22.87 6.79 14.68
N LYS A 56 21.73 7.47 14.53
CA LYS A 56 21.10 8.21 15.65
C LYS A 56 20.77 7.32 16.85
N VAL A 57 20.26 6.11 16.63
CA VAL A 57 19.94 5.17 17.72
C VAL A 57 21.20 4.53 18.31
N SER A 58 22.21 4.22 17.50
CA SER A 58 23.44 3.58 17.98
C SER A 58 24.29 4.51 18.86
N GLN A 59 24.27 5.82 18.58
CA GLN A 59 24.88 6.86 19.43
C GLN A 59 24.16 7.02 20.77
N ASN A 60 22.83 7.13 20.73
CA ASN A 60 22.03 7.46 21.91
C ASN A 60 21.77 6.27 22.85
N ALA A 61 21.77 5.03 22.33
CA ALA A 61 21.49 3.83 23.11
C ALA A 61 22.63 2.81 23.03
N SER A 62 22.62 1.96 21.99
CA SER A 62 23.72 1.04 21.69
C SER A 62 23.58 0.47 20.28
N PRO A 63 24.69 0.04 19.64
CA PRO A 63 24.63 -0.69 18.38
C PRO A 63 23.75 -1.95 18.43
N ALA A 64 23.86 -2.74 19.49
CA ALA A 64 23.08 -3.96 19.65
C ALA A 64 21.57 -3.68 19.69
N PHE A 65 21.17 -2.64 20.43
CA PHE A 65 19.78 -2.20 20.47
C PHE A 65 19.30 -1.72 19.09
N ALA A 66 20.11 -0.94 18.36
CA ALA A 66 19.78 -0.49 17.01
C ALA A 66 19.59 -1.66 16.03
N ILE A 67 20.45 -2.70 16.09
CA ILE A 67 20.33 -3.92 15.27
C ILE A 67 19.05 -4.69 15.60
N ILE A 68 18.73 -4.88 16.88
CA ILE A 68 17.50 -5.58 17.29
C ILE A 68 16.27 -4.80 16.82
N LEU A 69 16.28 -3.48 17.01
CA LEU A 69 15.17 -2.60 16.64
C LEU A 69 14.95 -2.57 15.13
N ILE A 70 16.01 -2.46 14.31
CA ILE A 70 15.87 -2.46 12.84
C ILE A 70 15.39 -3.81 12.32
N CYS A 71 15.87 -4.93 12.87
CA CYS A 71 15.39 -6.27 12.51
C CYS A 71 13.90 -6.45 12.86
N PHE A 72 13.49 -6.02 14.05
CA PHE A 72 12.09 -6.04 14.46
C PHE A 72 11.22 -5.16 13.54
N ALA A 73 11.67 -3.94 13.26
CA ALA A 73 10.97 -2.99 12.42
C ALA A 73 10.81 -3.52 10.97
N ILE A 74 11.87 -4.09 10.37
CA ILE A 74 11.82 -4.73 9.04
C ILE A 74 10.89 -5.95 9.05
N GLY A 75 10.95 -6.78 10.10
CA GLY A 75 10.04 -7.92 10.25
C GLY A 75 8.57 -7.52 10.35
N TRP A 76 8.27 -6.41 11.04
CA TRP A 76 6.91 -5.90 11.10
C TRP A 76 6.49 -5.24 9.78
N LEU A 77 7.39 -4.53 9.12
CA LEU A 77 7.15 -3.98 7.79
C LEU A 77 6.76 -5.08 6.79
N PHE A 78 7.46 -6.21 6.86
CA PHE A 78 7.21 -7.38 6.02
C PHE A 78 5.77 -7.87 6.17
N MET A 79 5.28 -7.97 7.41
CA MET A 79 3.91 -8.40 7.65
C MET A 79 2.89 -7.34 7.25
N VAL A 80 3.18 -6.07 7.48
CA VAL A 80 2.28 -4.95 7.15
C VAL A 80 2.09 -4.78 5.63
N GLU A 81 3.16 -4.95 4.85
CA GLU A 81 3.15 -4.83 3.39
C GLU A 81 2.49 -6.03 2.71
N GLY A 82 2.93 -7.24 3.02
CA GLY A 82 2.31 -8.46 2.48
C GLY A 82 0.87 -8.63 2.97
N GLY A 83 0.62 -8.30 4.24
CA GLY A 83 -0.71 -8.31 4.83
C GLY A 83 -1.69 -7.40 4.08
N GLN A 84 -1.28 -6.18 3.71
CA GLN A 84 -2.14 -5.31 2.89
C GLN A 84 -2.52 -5.97 1.56
N ALA A 85 -1.56 -6.55 0.84
CA ALA A 85 -1.82 -7.18 -0.46
C ALA A 85 -2.88 -8.27 -0.34
N SER A 86 -2.76 -9.14 0.67
CA SER A 86 -3.76 -10.17 0.96
C SER A 86 -5.10 -9.59 1.41
N MET A 87 -5.11 -8.62 2.33
CA MET A 87 -6.35 -8.07 2.87
C MET A 87 -7.21 -7.32 1.85
N VAL A 88 -6.57 -6.69 0.87
CA VAL A 88 -7.24 -6.01 -0.24
C VAL A 88 -7.58 -6.97 -1.38
N GLY A 89 -6.82 -8.06 -1.53
CA GLY A 89 -6.98 -9.07 -2.58
C GLY A 89 -8.04 -10.14 -2.28
N LEU A 90 -8.27 -10.48 -1.01
CA LEU A 90 -9.20 -11.53 -0.57
C LEU A 90 -10.71 -11.20 -0.63
N PRO A 91 -11.22 -9.94 -0.57
CA PRO A 91 -12.66 -9.66 -0.60
C PRO A 91 -13.48 -10.30 -1.74
N PRO A 92 -12.97 -10.49 -2.97
CA PRO A 92 -13.69 -11.19 -4.04
C PRO A 92 -13.79 -12.71 -3.85
N VAL A 93 -13.04 -13.29 -2.90
CA VAL A 93 -13.03 -14.73 -2.62
C VAL A 93 -14.10 -15.06 -1.58
N GLU A 94 -14.89 -16.10 -1.84
CA GLU A 94 -15.87 -16.57 -0.86
C GLU A 94 -15.19 -17.21 0.34
N ALA A 95 -15.46 -16.68 1.53
CA ALA A 95 -14.75 -17.02 2.76
C ALA A 95 -14.88 -18.50 3.16
N GLU A 96 -16.01 -19.13 2.87
CA GLU A 96 -16.26 -20.54 3.22
C GLU A 96 -15.33 -21.49 2.45
N LEU A 97 -14.77 -21.10 1.30
CA LEU A 97 -13.89 -21.95 0.50
C LEU A 97 -12.56 -22.31 1.20
N TYR A 98 -12.12 -21.48 2.14
CA TYR A 98 -10.83 -21.63 2.82
C TYR A 98 -10.95 -21.73 4.34
N LYS A 99 -12.16 -21.89 4.86
CA LYS A 99 -12.44 -21.94 6.29
C LYS A 99 -11.75 -23.08 7.02
N ASP A 100 -11.78 -24.27 6.41
CA ASP A 100 -11.17 -25.46 6.99
C ASP A 100 -9.67 -25.54 6.74
N SER A 101 -9.21 -25.01 5.60
CA SER A 101 -7.78 -25.01 5.24
C SER A 101 -6.99 -23.91 5.95
N HIS A 102 -7.59 -22.73 6.17
CA HIS A 102 -6.94 -21.54 6.74
C HIS A 102 -7.84 -20.88 7.80
N PRO A 103 -7.97 -21.49 8.99
CA PRO A 103 -8.90 -21.01 10.02
C PRO A 103 -8.50 -19.65 10.60
N ILE A 104 -7.21 -19.29 10.61
CA ILE A 104 -6.76 -17.96 11.08
C ILE A 104 -7.13 -16.92 10.03
N THR A 105 -6.82 -17.16 8.76
CA THR A 105 -7.21 -16.28 7.64
C THR A 105 -8.72 -16.08 7.58
N TYR A 106 -9.51 -17.14 7.78
CA TYR A 106 -10.97 -17.03 7.85
C TYR A 106 -11.44 -16.09 8.98
N LYS A 107 -10.94 -16.28 10.20
CA LYS A 107 -11.26 -15.40 11.34
C LYS A 107 -10.79 -13.97 11.08
N LEU A 108 -9.59 -13.81 10.55
CA LEU A 108 -9.00 -12.52 10.25
C LEU A 108 -9.81 -11.74 9.21
N CYS A 109 -10.20 -12.39 8.11
CA CYS A 109 -11.09 -11.81 7.10
C CYS A 109 -12.47 -11.48 7.66
N SER A 110 -13.02 -12.34 8.54
CA SER A 110 -14.32 -12.08 9.18
C SER A 110 -14.35 -10.82 10.03
N ILE A 111 -13.19 -10.39 10.55
CA ILE A 111 -13.04 -9.14 11.31
C ILE A 111 -12.78 -7.97 10.36
N ALA A 112 -11.80 -8.11 9.48
CA ALA A 112 -11.35 -7.02 8.64
C ALA A 112 -12.34 -6.64 7.54
N HIS A 113 -13.09 -7.60 6.99
CA HIS A 113 -14.09 -7.34 5.94
C HIS A 113 -15.48 -7.06 6.51
N LYS A 114 -15.63 -6.94 7.84
CA LYS A 114 -16.88 -6.54 8.48
C LYS A 114 -17.04 -5.02 8.47
N GLY A 115 -18.17 -4.53 7.95
CA GLY A 115 -18.49 -3.10 7.93
C GLY A 115 -17.42 -2.30 7.19
N ASN A 116 -16.89 -1.26 7.83
CA ASN A 116 -15.82 -0.43 7.26
C ASN A 116 -14.43 -0.76 7.86
N ASN A 117 -14.24 -1.93 8.47
CA ASN A 117 -12.98 -2.27 9.14
C ASN A 117 -11.79 -2.36 8.19
N LEU A 118 -11.99 -2.72 6.93
CA LEU A 118 -10.90 -2.77 5.95
C LEU A 118 -10.34 -1.36 5.71
N ASP A 119 -11.21 -0.37 5.57
CA ASP A 119 -10.81 1.03 5.41
C ASP A 119 -10.10 1.55 6.66
N ARG A 120 -10.60 1.21 7.86
CA ARG A 120 -9.95 1.54 9.14
C ARG A 120 -8.56 0.90 9.26
N TYR A 121 -8.46 -0.37 8.87
CA TYR A 121 -7.20 -1.09 8.82
C TYR A 121 -6.21 -0.38 7.89
N LEU A 122 -6.62 -0.01 6.68
CA LEU A 122 -5.74 0.69 5.71
C LEU A 122 -5.22 2.02 6.26
N ILE A 123 -6.07 2.79 6.95
CA ILE A 123 -5.68 4.06 7.61
C ILE A 123 -4.64 3.82 8.71
N GLY A 124 -4.93 2.92 9.66
CA GLY A 124 -4.01 2.63 10.76
C GLY A 124 -2.70 2.00 10.29
N ARG A 125 -2.79 1.13 9.28
CA ARG A 125 -1.64 0.51 8.60
C ARG A 125 -0.73 1.55 7.99
N GLN A 126 -1.26 2.58 7.33
CA GLN A 126 -0.41 3.55 6.67
C GLN A 126 0.46 4.32 7.67
N PHE A 127 -0.10 4.69 8.83
CA PHE A 127 0.70 5.27 9.90
C PHE A 127 1.78 4.32 10.40
N MET A 128 1.43 3.04 10.56
CA MET A 128 2.37 2.01 10.99
C MET A 128 3.55 1.86 10.03
N VAL A 129 3.31 1.86 8.72
CA VAL A 129 4.40 1.83 7.71
C VAL A 129 5.31 3.03 7.87
N LEU A 130 4.76 4.23 7.98
CA LEU A 130 5.58 5.44 8.12
C LEU A 130 6.35 5.44 9.44
N LEU A 131 5.72 5.04 10.54
CA LEU A 131 6.40 4.90 11.84
C LEU A 131 7.59 3.93 11.75
N ILE A 132 7.40 2.79 11.07
CA ILE A 132 8.46 1.80 10.85
C ILE A 132 9.56 2.35 9.92
N VAL A 133 9.21 3.06 8.85
CA VAL A 133 10.22 3.68 7.96
C VAL A 133 11.04 4.74 8.71
N PHE A 134 10.41 5.58 9.52
CA PHE A 134 11.13 6.55 10.35
C PHE A 134 12.01 5.85 11.38
N THR A 135 11.51 4.78 12.03
CA THR A 135 12.28 4.00 13.00
C THR A 135 13.49 3.33 12.35
N THR A 136 13.31 2.69 11.19
CA THR A 136 14.42 2.07 10.45
C THR A 136 15.43 3.11 9.97
N ASN A 137 14.96 4.30 9.55
CA ASN A 137 15.82 5.44 9.23
C ASN A 137 16.65 5.89 10.44
N GLN A 138 16.07 6.04 11.64
CA GLN A 138 16.86 6.39 12.83
C GLN A 138 17.88 5.32 13.21
N CYS A 139 17.57 4.04 12.93
CA CYS A 139 18.46 2.93 13.26
C CYS A 139 19.61 2.78 12.27
N GLY A 140 19.34 2.88 10.97
CA GLY A 140 20.28 2.48 9.91
C GLY A 140 20.75 3.60 8.99
N ALA A 141 20.18 4.80 9.06
CA ALA A 141 20.66 5.91 8.24
C ALA A 141 21.96 6.44 8.81
N ALA A 142 22.99 6.47 7.95
CA ALA A 142 24.25 7.09 8.24
C ALA A 142 24.06 8.57 8.60
N LEU A 143 24.70 8.98 9.72
CA LEU A 143 24.84 10.36 10.12
C LEU A 143 25.82 11.10 9.20
N ARG A 144 25.97 12.41 9.41
CA ARG A 144 26.90 13.24 8.62
C ARG A 144 28.32 12.71 8.76
N ASN A 145 29.03 12.55 7.64
CA ASN A 145 30.42 12.09 7.56
C ASN A 145 30.69 10.69 8.14
N ALA A 146 29.70 9.80 8.07
CA ALA A 146 29.86 8.41 8.46
C ALA A 146 30.82 7.65 7.51
N ASP A 147 31.72 6.84 8.09
CA ASP A 147 32.69 6.01 7.40
C ASP A 147 32.39 4.52 7.64
N ALA A 148 31.89 3.81 6.62
CA ALA A 148 31.76 2.36 6.70
C ALA A 148 33.12 1.66 6.50
N PHE A 149 33.35 0.59 7.26
CA PHE A 149 34.54 -0.26 7.16
C PHE A 149 35.87 0.49 7.36
N ASP A 150 35.88 1.58 8.14
CA ASP A 150 37.03 2.48 8.34
C ASP A 150 37.62 3.07 7.04
N HIS A 151 36.86 3.02 5.93
CA HIS A 151 37.30 3.49 4.61
C HIS A 151 36.12 4.11 3.84
N SER A 152 36.07 5.44 3.76
CA SER A 152 35.24 6.13 2.77
C SER A 152 35.92 6.08 1.40
N HIS A 153 35.30 5.35 0.48
CA HIS A 153 35.62 5.39 -0.95
C HIS A 153 34.42 6.02 -1.67
N TRP A 154 34.68 6.74 -2.77
CA TRP A 154 33.62 7.39 -3.57
C TRP A 154 32.42 6.49 -3.89
N PHE A 155 32.64 5.18 -4.02
CA PHE A 155 31.59 4.18 -4.21
C PHE A 155 30.75 3.95 -2.94
N LEU A 156 31.39 3.78 -1.77
CA LEU A 156 30.70 3.65 -0.49
C LEU A 156 29.95 4.94 -0.13
N ASP A 157 30.51 6.10 -0.44
CA ASP A 157 29.90 7.41 -0.21
C ASP A 157 28.58 7.58 -0.97
N ILE A 158 28.48 7.02 -2.18
CA ILE A 158 27.22 7.02 -2.91
C ILE A 158 26.17 6.24 -2.13
N PHE A 159 26.49 5.07 -1.58
CA PHE A 159 25.53 4.23 -0.88
C PHE A 159 25.17 4.75 0.53
N LEU A 160 26.17 5.27 1.24
CA LEU A 160 26.05 5.84 2.58
C LEU A 160 25.41 7.23 2.54
N GLY A 161 26.00 8.14 1.78
CA GLY A 161 25.58 9.54 1.69
C GLY A 161 24.17 9.70 1.14
N SER A 162 23.75 8.87 0.17
CA SER A 162 22.37 8.89 -0.33
C SER A 162 21.37 8.10 0.51
N GLY A 163 21.84 7.22 1.40
CA GLY A 163 20.99 6.25 2.11
C GLY A 163 20.49 5.09 1.25
N ILE A 164 20.95 4.95 0.00
CA ILE A 164 20.52 3.89 -0.93
C ILE A 164 20.74 2.48 -0.35
N ALA A 165 21.82 2.23 0.40
CA ALA A 165 22.04 0.92 1.02
C ALA A 165 20.86 0.51 1.91
N MET A 166 20.51 1.37 2.86
CA MET A 166 19.38 1.11 3.75
C MET A 166 18.05 1.01 2.99
N ILE A 167 17.82 1.88 1.98
CA ILE A 167 16.63 1.82 1.12
C ILE A 167 16.51 0.45 0.45
N LEU A 168 17.58 -0.05 -0.17
CA LEU A 168 17.58 -1.33 -0.88
C LEU A 168 17.35 -2.51 0.08
N MET A 169 17.98 -2.47 1.26
CA MET A 169 17.77 -3.47 2.30
C MET A 169 16.29 -3.49 2.75
N VAL A 170 15.74 -2.34 3.14
CA VAL A 170 14.36 -2.22 3.66
C VAL A 170 13.33 -2.52 2.57
N ALA A 171 13.52 -2.02 1.36
CA ALA A 171 12.60 -2.27 0.24
C ALA A 171 12.57 -3.76 -0.13
N CYS A 172 13.73 -4.40 -0.34
CA CYS A 172 13.78 -5.79 -0.79
C CYS A 172 13.31 -6.77 0.29
N ILE A 173 13.77 -6.60 1.53
CA ILE A 173 13.53 -7.56 2.62
C ILE A 173 12.24 -7.24 3.36
N GLY A 174 12.03 -5.97 3.69
CA GLY A 174 10.90 -5.53 4.51
C GLY A 174 9.61 -5.30 3.72
N GLN A 175 9.63 -5.20 2.40
CA GLN A 175 8.42 -4.85 1.63
C GLN A 175 8.19 -5.76 0.43
N LEU A 176 9.08 -5.70 -0.56
CA LEU A 176 8.89 -6.33 -1.87
C LEU A 176 8.80 -7.86 -1.79
N MET A 177 9.66 -8.52 -1.01
CA MET A 177 9.60 -9.98 -0.81
C MET A 177 8.24 -10.43 -0.29
N SER A 178 7.66 -9.67 0.65
CA SER A 178 6.34 -9.98 1.21
C SER A 178 5.24 -9.83 0.18
N GLN A 179 5.27 -8.75 -0.61
CA GLN A 179 4.27 -8.45 -1.64
C GLN A 179 4.29 -9.49 -2.77
N VAL A 180 5.48 -9.95 -3.18
CA VAL A 180 5.63 -11.02 -4.19
C VAL A 180 4.93 -12.32 -3.75
N ASN A 181 5.06 -12.68 -2.46
CA ASN A 181 4.41 -13.88 -1.95
C ASN A 181 2.91 -13.66 -1.72
N ALA A 182 2.56 -12.54 -1.09
CA ALA A 182 1.19 -12.20 -0.77
C ALA A 182 0.32 -11.96 -2.02
N SER A 183 0.88 -11.62 -3.18
CA SER A 183 0.09 -11.49 -4.42
C SER A 183 -0.39 -12.81 -5.02
N HIS A 184 0.17 -13.93 -4.56
CA HIS A 184 -0.05 -15.26 -5.16
C HIS A 184 -0.43 -16.35 -4.15
N CYS A 185 -0.04 -16.15 -2.90
CA CYS A 185 -0.24 -17.08 -1.79
C CYS A 185 -0.93 -16.30 -0.65
N MET A 186 -1.98 -15.53 -0.97
CA MET A 186 -2.66 -14.62 -0.04
C MET A 186 -3.10 -15.36 1.22
N LEU A 187 -3.70 -16.55 1.06
CA LEU A 187 -4.28 -17.35 2.13
C LEU A 187 -3.21 -17.85 3.10
N ASP A 188 -2.16 -18.50 2.59
CA ASP A 188 -1.06 -19.01 3.40
C ASP A 188 -0.29 -17.87 4.09
N PHE A 189 -0.11 -16.74 3.41
CA PHE A 189 0.68 -15.62 3.92
C PHE A 189 0.07 -15.02 5.21
N VAL A 190 -1.26 -14.83 5.22
CA VAL A 190 -1.97 -14.20 6.34
C VAL A 190 -2.49 -15.18 7.38
N ASP A 191 -2.32 -16.49 7.18
CA ASP A 191 -2.72 -17.53 8.15
C ASP A 191 -1.73 -17.62 9.32
N THR A 192 -1.45 -16.47 9.94
CA THR A 192 -0.49 -16.35 11.05
C THR A 192 -1.04 -15.47 12.16
N HIS A 193 -0.68 -15.78 13.41
CA HIS A 193 -1.02 -14.92 14.54
C HIS A 193 -0.32 -13.55 14.46
N PHE A 194 0.83 -13.47 13.81
CA PHE A 194 1.52 -12.20 13.62
C PHE A 194 0.69 -11.23 12.76
N MET A 195 0.03 -11.73 11.71
CA MET A 195 -0.90 -10.92 10.94
C MET A 195 -2.13 -10.49 11.77
N THR A 196 -2.62 -11.37 12.65
CA THR A 196 -3.73 -11.04 13.56
C THR A 196 -3.35 -9.89 14.51
N ILE A 197 -2.15 -9.95 15.12
CA ILE A 197 -1.62 -8.87 15.97
C ILE A 197 -1.49 -7.58 15.17
N THR A 198 -0.99 -7.67 13.94
CA THR A 198 -0.82 -6.52 13.05
C THR A 198 -2.16 -5.86 12.71
N LEU A 199 -3.20 -6.65 12.40
CA LEU A 199 -4.57 -6.15 12.18
C LEU A 199 -5.08 -5.38 13.41
N TYR A 200 -5.02 -5.97 14.60
CA TYR A 200 -5.49 -5.30 15.81
C TYR A 200 -4.70 -4.03 16.14
N THR A 201 -3.39 -4.04 15.91
CA THR A 201 -2.54 -2.86 16.09
C THR A 201 -2.98 -1.73 15.16
N CYS A 202 -3.23 -2.02 13.88
CA CYS A 202 -3.73 -1.04 12.91
C CYS A 202 -5.11 -0.51 13.31
N LEU A 203 -6.03 -1.38 13.75
CA LEU A 203 -7.35 -0.96 14.23
C LEU A 203 -7.26 -0.11 15.50
N ALA A 204 -6.33 -0.41 16.41
CA ALA A 204 -6.09 0.40 17.61
C ALA A 204 -5.53 1.79 17.26
N ILE A 205 -4.62 1.86 16.29
CA ILE A 205 -4.09 3.12 15.76
C ILE A 205 -5.22 3.97 15.17
N GLU A 206 -6.11 3.39 14.35
CA GLU A 206 -7.27 4.13 13.84
C GLU A 206 -8.18 4.57 14.98
N ALA A 207 -8.49 3.67 15.92
CA ALA A 207 -9.36 3.95 17.05
C ALA A 207 -8.87 5.11 17.92
N SER A 208 -7.55 5.31 18.03
CA SER A 208 -6.93 6.42 18.77
C SER A 208 -7.42 7.81 18.30
N GLY A 209 -7.87 7.92 17.05
CA GLY A 209 -8.30 9.19 16.48
C GLY A 209 -7.18 10.01 15.85
N LEU A 210 -5.91 9.61 15.97
CA LEU A 210 -4.75 10.41 15.55
C LEU A 210 -4.83 10.85 14.08
N LEU A 211 -5.43 10.03 13.23
CA LEU A 211 -5.49 10.21 11.78
C LEU A 211 -6.86 10.69 11.28
N HIS A 212 -7.83 10.92 12.17
CA HIS A 212 -9.24 11.14 11.79
C HIS A 212 -9.51 12.38 10.93
N CYS A 213 -8.61 13.36 10.88
CA CYS A 213 -8.78 14.51 9.99
C CYS A 213 -8.89 14.10 8.51
N VAL A 214 -8.41 12.91 8.13
CA VAL A 214 -8.57 12.35 6.79
C VAL A 214 -10.04 12.12 6.41
N TYR A 215 -10.90 11.80 7.39
CA TYR A 215 -12.34 11.67 7.16
C TYR A 215 -13.00 13.02 6.91
N LEU A 216 -12.52 14.11 7.53
CA LEU A 216 -12.97 15.46 7.21
C LEU A 216 -12.62 15.79 5.75
N VAL A 217 -11.41 15.46 5.31
CA VAL A 217 -11.01 15.61 3.90
C VAL A 217 -11.94 14.81 2.99
N GLN A 218 -12.25 13.56 3.33
CA GLN A 218 -13.22 12.74 2.59
C GLN A 218 -14.60 13.41 2.48
N TYR A 219 -15.12 13.98 3.57
CA TYR A 219 -16.40 14.70 3.55
C TYR A 219 -16.35 15.97 2.71
N ILE A 220 -15.25 16.73 2.74
CA ILE A 220 -15.05 17.90 1.88
C ILE A 220 -15.08 17.48 0.41
N PHE A 221 -14.36 16.42 0.04
CA PHE A 221 -14.39 15.90 -1.33
C PHE A 221 -15.77 15.40 -1.74
N ALA A 222 -16.47 14.67 -0.87
CA ALA A 222 -17.84 14.22 -1.11
C ALA A 222 -18.80 15.41 -1.35
N PHE A 223 -18.64 16.48 -0.57
CA PHE A 223 -19.40 17.71 -0.75
C PHE A 223 -19.10 18.40 -2.09
N VAL A 224 -17.82 18.61 -2.41
CA VAL A 224 -17.37 19.29 -3.65
C VAL A 224 -17.76 18.51 -4.91
N SER A 225 -17.72 17.18 -4.83
CA SER A 225 -18.02 16.28 -5.95
C SER A 225 -19.52 15.97 -6.11
N GLY A 226 -20.34 16.30 -5.11
CA GLY A 226 -21.76 15.93 -5.06
C GLY A 226 -22.03 14.43 -4.88
N LYS A 227 -21.03 13.60 -4.55
CA LYS A 227 -21.24 12.16 -4.28
C LYS A 227 -21.14 11.86 -2.79
N PRO A 228 -22.18 11.28 -2.16
CA PRO A 228 -22.14 10.99 -0.73
C PRO A 228 -21.10 9.90 -0.42
N VAL A 229 -20.52 9.99 0.79
CA VAL A 229 -19.64 8.93 1.32
C VAL A 229 -20.49 7.69 1.56
N GLN A 230 -20.14 6.58 0.88
CA GLN A 230 -20.78 5.29 1.09
C GLN A 230 -20.21 4.63 2.35
N SER A 231 -21.08 4.06 3.17
CA SER A 231 -20.73 3.35 4.40
C SER A 231 -21.51 2.05 4.48
N ASN A 232 -20.83 0.97 4.89
CA ASN A 232 -21.46 -0.32 5.16
C ASN A 232 -21.94 -0.46 6.61
N GLU A 233 -21.98 0.65 7.35
CA GLU A 233 -22.38 0.71 8.76
C GLU A 233 -23.59 1.63 8.92
N ASP A 234 -24.41 1.33 9.94
CA ASP A 234 -25.57 2.12 10.32
C ASP A 234 -25.18 3.58 10.64
N PRO A 235 -26.13 4.52 10.51
CA PRO A 235 -25.90 5.91 10.90
C PRO A 235 -25.41 6.01 12.35
N ARG A 236 -24.35 6.80 12.56
CA ARG A 236 -23.77 7.02 13.89
C ARG A 236 -24.83 7.55 14.85
N THR A 237 -24.89 7.00 16.05
CA THR A 237 -25.68 7.59 17.14
C THR A 237 -25.11 8.95 17.52
N TRP A 238 -25.89 9.77 18.23
CA TRP A 238 -25.45 11.10 18.65
C TRP A 238 -24.12 11.07 19.43
N PHE A 239 -23.97 10.13 20.37
CA PHE A 239 -22.72 9.95 21.12
C PHE A 239 -21.55 9.51 20.23
N GLN A 240 -21.78 8.56 19.32
CA GLN A 240 -20.75 8.12 18.37
C GLN A 240 -20.31 9.25 17.43
N ALA A 241 -21.26 10.08 16.98
CA ALA A 241 -20.98 11.24 16.15
C ALA A 241 -20.16 12.29 16.92
N PHE A 242 -20.50 12.56 18.19
CA PHE A 242 -19.74 13.48 19.05
C PHE A 242 -18.28 13.01 19.23
N PHE A 243 -18.07 11.75 19.64
CA PHE A 243 -16.72 11.19 19.79
C PHE A 243 -15.95 11.12 18.47
N PHE A 244 -16.64 10.91 17.35
CA PHE A 244 -16.05 10.94 16.03
C PHE A 244 -15.51 12.34 15.70
N TRP A 245 -16.33 13.38 15.84
CA TRP A 245 -15.93 14.76 15.55
C TRP A 245 -14.88 15.30 16.52
N LEU A 246 -14.92 14.90 17.78
CA LEU A 246 -13.86 15.22 18.74
C LEU A 246 -12.49 14.67 18.29
N ARG A 247 -12.44 13.42 17.83
CA ARG A 247 -11.21 12.81 17.28
C ARG A 247 -10.76 13.50 15.98
N VAL A 248 -11.70 13.90 15.12
CA VAL A 248 -11.40 14.69 13.92
C VAL A 248 -10.75 16.02 14.29
N LEU A 249 -11.31 16.75 15.26
CA LEU A 249 -10.76 18.03 15.71
C LEU A 249 -9.37 17.86 16.33
N MET A 250 -9.19 16.87 17.21
CA MET A 250 -7.88 16.55 17.80
C MET A 250 -6.84 16.25 16.71
N SER A 251 -7.17 15.38 15.75
CA SER A 251 -6.30 15.04 14.63
C SER A 251 -5.94 16.25 13.78
N LEU A 252 -6.88 17.18 13.55
CA LEU A 252 -6.63 18.40 12.79
C LEU A 252 -5.65 19.34 13.53
N VAL A 253 -5.79 19.48 14.85
CA VAL A 253 -4.87 20.26 15.69
C VAL A 253 -3.48 19.63 15.67
N VAL A 254 -3.38 18.31 15.84
CA VAL A 254 -2.11 17.57 15.79
C VAL A 254 -1.45 17.74 14.44
N LEU A 255 -2.18 17.54 13.33
CA LEU A 255 -1.65 17.72 11.98
C LEU A 255 -1.11 19.14 11.78
N THR A 256 -1.88 20.15 12.16
CA THR A 256 -1.48 21.56 12.00
C THR A 256 -0.21 21.87 12.80
N GLY A 257 -0.14 21.38 14.05
CA GLY A 257 1.05 21.52 14.89
C GLY A 257 2.28 20.81 14.31
N CYS A 258 2.13 19.55 13.87
CA CYS A 258 3.21 18.80 13.25
C CYS A 258 3.69 19.47 11.95
N THR A 259 2.77 19.94 11.10
CA THR A 259 3.14 20.67 9.88
C THR A 259 3.88 21.96 10.20
N ALA A 260 3.43 22.75 11.19
CA ALA A 260 4.11 23.98 11.58
C ALA A 260 5.54 23.70 12.09
N VAL A 261 5.71 22.69 12.95
CA VAL A 261 7.03 22.28 13.47
C VAL A 261 7.94 21.80 12.34
N THR A 262 7.45 20.92 11.47
CA THR A 262 8.25 20.38 10.35
C THR A 262 8.69 21.47 9.38
N ILE A 263 7.79 22.37 8.98
CA ILE A 263 8.11 23.45 8.04
C ILE A 263 9.06 24.47 8.69
N SER A 264 8.85 24.83 9.96
CA SER A 264 9.76 25.73 10.68
C SER A 264 11.16 25.13 10.80
N ALA A 265 11.27 23.86 11.18
CA ALA A 265 12.55 23.18 11.30
C ALA A 265 13.29 23.11 9.95
N LEU A 266 12.57 22.85 8.86
CA LEU A 266 13.13 22.86 7.50
C LEU A 266 13.70 24.23 7.12
N PHE A 267 12.97 25.32 7.35
CA PHE A 267 13.45 26.66 7.04
C PHE A 267 14.65 27.08 7.89
N ASN A 268 14.71 26.61 9.13
CA ASN A 268 15.79 26.91 10.07
C ASN A 268 17.01 25.97 9.92
N GLY A 269 16.95 24.96 9.05
CA GLY A 269 18.03 23.98 8.89
C GLY A 269 18.19 23.03 10.09
N GLN A 270 17.14 22.86 10.89
CA GLN A 270 17.11 22.07 12.13
C GLN A 270 16.71 20.60 11.88
N THR A 271 17.01 20.07 10.69
CA THR A 271 16.65 18.70 10.30
C THR A 271 17.86 17.92 9.79
N THR A 272 17.73 16.60 9.64
CA THR A 272 18.81 15.71 9.16
C THR A 272 19.01 15.75 7.63
N THR A 273 18.58 16.84 6.99
CA THR A 273 18.79 17.12 5.57
C THR A 273 20.28 17.26 5.25
N TRP A 274 20.66 16.92 4.02
CA TRP A 274 22.02 17.08 3.51
C TRP A 274 22.46 18.54 3.46
N ASP A 275 23.69 18.81 3.88
CA ASP A 275 24.26 20.16 3.97
C ASP A 275 24.36 20.87 2.62
N ALA A 276 24.46 20.09 1.54
CA ALA A 276 24.49 20.61 0.18
C ALA A 276 23.14 21.18 -0.31
N ILE A 277 22.04 20.91 0.40
CA ILE A 277 20.70 21.35 -0.01
C ILE A 277 20.30 22.61 0.80
N PRO A 278 20.14 23.77 0.15
CA PRO A 278 19.64 24.97 0.81
C PRO A 278 18.25 24.75 1.42
N ASN A 279 18.00 25.35 2.58
CA ASN A 279 16.76 25.18 3.35
C ASN A 279 15.48 25.41 2.52
N GLY A 280 15.44 26.46 1.69
CA GLY A 280 14.30 26.72 0.80
C GLY A 280 14.08 25.63 -0.25
N ILE A 281 15.16 25.03 -0.78
CA ILE A 281 15.09 23.91 -1.71
C ILE A 281 14.62 22.64 -0.98
N ALA A 282 15.03 22.43 0.27
CA ALA A 282 14.58 21.31 1.09
C ALA A 282 13.05 21.30 1.29
N VAL A 283 12.43 22.48 1.48
CA VAL A 283 10.97 22.63 1.57
C VAL A 283 10.30 22.26 0.24
N ILE A 284 10.84 22.74 -0.89
CA ILE A 284 10.30 22.40 -2.22
C ILE A 284 10.41 20.89 -2.47
N LEU A 285 11.57 20.29 -2.15
CA LEU A 285 11.81 18.86 -2.27
C LEU A 285 10.82 18.06 -1.40
N PHE A 286 10.57 18.51 -0.18
CA PHE A 286 9.58 17.89 0.71
C PHE A 286 8.18 17.88 0.09
N LEU A 287 7.71 19.01 -0.44
CA LEU A 287 6.40 19.11 -1.10
C LEU A 287 6.32 18.21 -2.36
N ILE A 288 7.38 18.17 -3.16
CA ILE A 288 7.46 17.28 -4.33
C ILE A 288 7.39 15.82 -3.89
N CYS A 289 8.14 15.42 -2.87
CA CYS A 289 8.11 14.05 -2.36
C CYS A 289 6.73 13.68 -1.81
N LEU A 290 6.06 14.57 -1.05
CA LEU A 290 4.69 14.34 -0.59
C LEU A 290 3.72 14.13 -1.76
N TYR A 291 3.84 14.94 -2.81
CA TYR A 291 3.01 14.79 -4.01
C TYR A 291 3.27 13.47 -4.74
N VAL A 292 4.55 13.14 -4.97
CA VAL A 292 4.93 11.90 -5.69
C VAL A 292 4.48 10.67 -4.92
N VAL A 293 4.73 10.60 -3.61
CA VAL A 293 4.23 9.53 -2.75
C VAL A 293 2.73 9.47 -2.82
N GLY A 294 2.04 10.60 -2.64
CA GLY A 294 0.58 10.65 -2.66
C GLY A 294 0.00 10.09 -3.94
N MET A 295 0.55 10.52 -5.08
CA MET A 295 0.18 9.99 -6.38
C MET A 295 0.42 8.48 -6.47
N LEU A 296 1.60 7.99 -6.09
CA LEU A 296 1.91 6.56 -6.13
C LEU A 296 0.97 5.76 -5.24
N GLU A 297 0.75 6.22 -3.99
CA GLU A 297 -0.16 5.67 -2.98
C GLU A 297 -1.60 5.55 -3.52
N GLY A 298 -2.13 6.64 -4.06
CA GLY A 298 -3.42 6.67 -4.75
C GLY A 298 -3.47 5.74 -5.97
N MET A 299 -2.42 5.69 -6.78
CA MET A 299 -2.37 4.86 -8.00
C MET A 299 -2.57 3.38 -7.71
N GLN A 300 -2.01 2.83 -6.62
CA GLN A 300 -2.24 1.42 -6.28
C GLN A 300 -3.71 1.13 -6.03
N ILE A 301 -4.37 1.95 -5.20
CA ILE A 301 -5.80 1.78 -4.89
C ILE A 301 -6.64 1.97 -6.15
N ALA A 302 -6.34 3.00 -6.96
CA ALA A 302 -7.06 3.25 -8.19
C ALA A 302 -6.91 2.09 -9.17
N PHE A 303 -5.70 1.55 -9.37
CA PHE A 303 -5.44 0.44 -10.30
C PHE A 303 -6.12 -0.87 -9.88
N TYR A 304 -6.16 -1.16 -8.57
CA TYR A 304 -6.93 -2.30 -8.05
C TYR A 304 -8.44 -2.12 -8.17
N THR A 305 -8.93 -0.89 -8.05
CA THR A 305 -10.37 -0.61 -8.19
C THR A 305 -10.79 -0.70 -9.65
N VAL A 306 -10.01 -0.09 -10.54
CA VAL A 306 -10.23 -0.09 -11.99
C VAL A 306 -10.14 -1.51 -12.57
N SER A 307 -9.35 -2.42 -11.98
CA SER A 307 -9.27 -3.82 -12.45
C SER A 307 -10.58 -4.59 -12.31
N LYS A 308 -11.53 -4.07 -11.53
CA LYS A 308 -12.88 -4.63 -11.34
C LYS A 308 -13.94 -4.01 -12.24
N LEU A 309 -13.66 -2.89 -12.91
CA LEU A 309 -14.58 -2.19 -13.81
C LEU A 309 -14.59 -2.83 -15.21
N THR A 310 -15.66 -2.67 -16.00
CA THR A 310 -15.67 -3.11 -17.41
C THR A 310 -14.80 -2.21 -18.28
N VAL A 311 -14.43 -2.66 -19.49
CA VAL A 311 -13.57 -1.87 -20.40
C VAL A 311 -14.21 -0.53 -20.75
N GLU A 312 -15.53 -0.52 -20.94
CA GLU A 312 -16.32 0.68 -21.25
C GLU A 312 -16.30 1.69 -20.09
N GLU A 313 -16.42 1.22 -18.85
CA GLU A 313 -16.35 2.05 -17.65
C GLU A 313 -14.95 2.66 -17.45
N ARG A 314 -13.90 1.89 -17.77
CA ARG A 314 -12.49 2.36 -17.72
C ARG A 314 -12.18 3.40 -18.79
N ALA A 315 -12.85 3.33 -19.94
CA ALA A 315 -12.61 4.18 -21.10
C ALA A 315 -13.39 5.50 -21.09
N SER A 316 -14.03 5.87 -19.98
CA SER A 316 -14.81 7.12 -19.86
C SER A 316 -13.96 8.40 -20.02
N SER A 317 -12.63 8.33 -19.93
CA SER A 317 -11.70 9.41 -20.27
C SER A 317 -10.58 8.92 -21.19
N PRO A 318 -10.18 9.68 -22.22
CA PRO A 318 -9.08 9.31 -23.13
C PRO A 318 -7.76 9.02 -22.38
N MET A 319 -7.46 9.80 -21.35
CA MET A 319 -6.23 9.64 -20.58
C MET A 319 -6.28 8.41 -19.67
N ALA A 320 -7.45 8.13 -19.08
CA ALA A 320 -7.65 6.92 -18.29
C ALA A 320 -7.53 5.67 -19.16
N ALA A 321 -8.12 5.68 -20.36
CA ALA A 321 -7.98 4.60 -21.34
C ALA A 321 -6.50 4.36 -21.71
N LEU A 322 -5.73 5.43 -21.97
CA LEU A 322 -4.32 5.33 -22.32
C LEU A 322 -3.48 4.75 -21.16
N THR A 323 -3.78 5.13 -19.91
CA THR A 323 -3.17 4.54 -18.72
C THR A 323 -3.53 3.06 -18.59
N CYS A 324 -4.80 2.70 -18.71
CA CYS A 324 -5.27 1.31 -18.64
C CYS A 324 -4.65 0.43 -19.72
N ASN A 325 -4.51 0.94 -20.95
CA ASN A 325 -3.90 0.21 -22.06
C ASN A 325 -2.44 -0.17 -21.80
N VAL A 326 -1.69 0.69 -21.09
CA VAL A 326 -0.33 0.35 -20.65
C VAL A 326 -0.38 -0.61 -19.46
N LEU A 327 -1.20 -0.30 -18.46
CA LEU A 327 -1.25 -1.04 -17.20
C LEU A 327 -1.62 -2.52 -17.37
N TYR A 328 -2.60 -2.83 -18.22
CA TYR A 328 -3.09 -4.19 -18.44
C TYR A 328 -2.36 -4.94 -19.57
N ARG A 329 -1.30 -4.36 -20.14
CA ARG A 329 -0.49 -5.04 -21.14
C ARG A 329 0.49 -6.01 -20.47
N GLY A 330 0.31 -7.30 -20.73
CA GLY A 330 1.20 -8.35 -20.19
C GLY A 330 1.26 -8.31 -18.66
N ASN A 331 2.47 -8.35 -18.10
CA ASN A 331 2.70 -8.36 -16.65
C ASN A 331 2.89 -6.95 -16.04
N ASN A 332 2.44 -5.88 -16.73
CA ASN A 332 2.71 -4.51 -16.29
C ASN A 332 2.05 -4.14 -14.95
N LEU A 333 0.90 -4.70 -14.59
CA LEU A 333 0.27 -4.41 -13.29
C LEU A 333 1.13 -4.96 -12.11
N PRO A 334 1.53 -6.25 -12.08
CA PRO A 334 2.51 -6.74 -11.11
C PRO A 334 3.83 -5.97 -11.13
N ASN A 335 4.39 -5.69 -12.32
CA ASN A 335 5.66 -4.97 -12.45
C ASN A 335 5.56 -3.53 -11.92
N PHE A 336 4.41 -2.87 -12.15
CA PHE A 336 4.14 -1.58 -11.55
C PHE A 336 4.14 -1.65 -10.03
N MET A 337 3.55 -2.67 -9.41
CA MET A 337 3.52 -2.77 -7.93
C MET A 337 4.94 -2.80 -7.35
N ILE A 338 5.84 -3.57 -7.97
CA ILE A 338 7.26 -3.62 -7.58
C ILE A 338 7.94 -2.26 -7.82
N GLY A 339 7.85 -1.72 -9.04
CA GLY A 339 8.49 -0.46 -9.38
C GLY A 339 7.98 0.74 -8.58
N ARG A 340 6.69 0.76 -8.27
CA ARG A 340 6.03 1.75 -7.41
C ARG A 340 6.58 1.68 -6.00
N GLN A 341 6.70 0.47 -5.44
CA GLN A 341 7.19 0.32 -4.08
C GLN A 341 8.60 0.89 -3.93
N ILE A 342 9.50 0.65 -4.90
CA ILE A 342 10.85 1.25 -4.90
C ILE A 342 10.77 2.79 -4.84
N CYS A 343 9.94 3.41 -5.69
CA CYS A 343 9.74 4.85 -5.66
C CYS A 343 9.20 5.34 -4.31
N VAL A 344 8.19 4.67 -3.77
CA VAL A 344 7.55 5.03 -2.50
C VAL A 344 8.55 4.94 -1.36
N THR A 345 9.29 3.82 -1.26
CA THR A 345 10.30 3.63 -0.22
C THR A 345 11.38 4.69 -0.30
N LEU A 346 11.93 4.94 -1.49
CA LEU A 346 12.94 5.99 -1.68
C LEU A 346 12.42 7.36 -1.22
N ASN A 347 11.21 7.73 -1.64
CA ASN A 347 10.63 9.01 -1.22
C ASN A 347 10.37 9.06 0.29
N PHE A 348 9.90 7.98 0.92
CA PHE A 348 9.72 7.97 2.38
C PHE A 348 11.03 8.12 3.13
N PHE A 349 12.13 7.55 2.65
CA PHE A 349 13.45 7.77 3.25
C PHE A 349 13.95 9.20 3.05
N VAL A 350 13.79 9.76 1.86
CA VAL A 350 14.09 11.18 1.60
C VAL A 350 13.28 12.09 2.52
N ILE A 351 11.97 11.85 2.64
CA ILE A 351 11.08 12.59 3.53
C ILE A 351 11.49 12.41 5.00
N ALA A 352 11.85 11.19 5.42
CA ALA A 352 12.31 10.92 6.78
C ALA A 352 13.55 11.75 7.11
N ARG A 353 14.51 11.88 6.18
CA ARG A 353 15.67 12.77 6.37
C ARG A 353 15.29 14.26 6.36
N LEU A 354 14.42 14.67 5.44
CA LEU A 354 13.97 16.06 5.37
C LEU A 354 13.25 16.52 6.63
N THR A 355 12.51 15.61 7.29
CA THR A 355 11.56 15.96 8.36
C THR A 355 11.94 15.46 9.75
N THR A 356 13.00 14.65 9.89
CA THR A 356 13.55 14.31 11.20
C THR A 356 14.30 15.52 11.75
N LEU A 357 13.88 16.03 12.90
CA LEU A 357 14.56 17.13 13.56
C LEU A 357 15.87 16.68 14.20
N ASP A 358 16.84 17.58 14.16
CA ASP A 358 18.17 17.40 14.73
C ASP A 358 18.57 18.64 15.52
N VAL A 359 17.88 18.84 16.65
CA VAL A 359 18.11 19.95 17.57
C VAL A 359 18.78 19.41 18.84
N ASP A 360 20.00 19.84 19.10
CA ASP A 360 20.76 19.44 20.28
C ASP A 360 20.49 20.39 21.46
N VAL A 361 19.45 20.04 22.23
CA VAL A 361 19.01 20.82 23.39
C VAL A 361 20.02 20.84 24.55
N ASP A 362 21.01 19.95 24.54
CA ASP A 362 22.02 19.86 25.59
C ASP A 362 23.29 20.64 25.22
N ASN A 363 23.57 20.79 23.93
CA ASN A 363 24.60 21.69 23.41
C ASN A 363 24.13 23.15 23.20
N GLY A 364 22.88 23.45 23.54
CA GLY A 364 22.36 24.83 23.61
C GLY A 364 21.64 25.30 22.34
N ASP A 365 21.27 24.39 21.44
CA ASP A 365 20.47 24.74 20.26
C ASP A 365 19.10 25.29 20.67
N GLU A 366 18.63 26.30 19.93
CA GLU A 366 17.30 26.86 20.12
C GLU A 366 16.22 25.84 19.73
N THR A 367 15.28 25.60 20.66
CA THR A 367 14.15 24.71 20.40
C THR A 367 13.17 25.33 19.41
N VAL A 368 12.51 24.48 18.62
CA VAL A 368 11.51 24.96 17.65
C VAL A 368 10.37 25.61 18.41
N PHE A 369 10.10 26.89 18.10
CA PHE A 369 9.12 27.73 18.81
C PHE A 369 9.38 27.91 20.32
N GLY A 370 10.60 27.71 20.81
CA GLY A 370 10.92 27.90 22.24
C GLY A 370 10.23 26.90 23.17
N VAL A 371 9.88 25.71 22.67
CA VAL A 371 9.24 24.66 23.48
C VAL A 371 10.19 24.05 24.52
N SER A 372 9.62 23.30 25.46
CA SER A 372 10.40 22.58 26.48
C SER A 372 11.32 21.52 25.88
N LYS A 373 12.42 21.19 26.57
CA LYS A 373 13.37 20.14 26.16
C LYS A 373 12.68 18.80 25.89
N ALA A 374 11.75 18.39 26.75
CA ALA A 374 11.02 17.14 26.60
C ALA A 374 10.18 17.11 25.31
N LEU A 375 9.53 18.23 24.97
CA LEU A 375 8.75 18.33 23.73
C LEU A 375 9.65 18.37 22.50
N GLN A 376 10.82 19.03 22.59
CA GLN A 376 11.81 19.00 21.51
C GLN A 376 12.38 17.60 21.29
N GLN A 377 12.67 16.84 22.35
CA GLN A 377 13.09 15.44 22.24
C GLN A 377 12.01 14.58 21.56
N PHE A 378 10.74 14.82 21.86
CA PHE A 378 9.63 14.21 21.12
C PHE A 378 9.64 14.59 19.64
N PHE A 379 9.88 15.85 19.28
CA PHE A 379 10.00 16.26 17.87
C PHE A 379 11.20 15.62 17.17
N ASN A 380 12.33 15.45 17.86
CA ASN A 380 13.54 14.81 17.36
C ASN A 380 13.38 13.32 17.05
N THR A 381 12.29 12.68 17.50
CA THR A 381 11.96 11.29 17.11
C THR A 381 11.60 11.16 15.61
N GLY A 382 11.28 12.27 14.96
CA GLY A 382 10.76 12.30 13.58
C GLY A 382 9.26 12.01 13.47
N LEU A 383 8.57 11.75 14.59
CA LEU A 383 7.14 11.49 14.59
C LEU A 383 6.28 12.63 13.98
N PRO A 384 6.59 13.93 14.16
CA PRO A 384 5.87 14.99 13.45
C PRO A 384 5.92 14.83 11.93
N GLY A 385 7.11 14.56 11.38
CA GLY A 385 7.31 14.29 9.97
C GLY A 385 6.53 13.07 9.49
N ALA A 386 6.53 11.98 10.28
CA ALA A 386 5.76 10.78 9.99
C ALA A 386 4.25 11.07 9.92
N ILE A 387 3.69 11.81 10.88
CA ILE A 387 2.26 12.18 10.90
C ILE A 387 1.88 13.01 9.67
N VAL A 388 2.66 14.06 9.36
CA VAL A 388 2.42 14.93 8.20
C VAL A 388 2.46 14.11 6.91
N THR A 389 3.45 13.24 6.77
CA THR A 389 3.64 12.41 5.59
C THR A 389 2.54 11.37 5.43
N THR A 390 2.14 10.70 6.52
CA THR A 390 1.04 9.74 6.52
C THR A 390 -0.25 10.40 6.05
N ILE A 391 -0.59 11.56 6.61
CA ILE A 391 -1.88 12.20 6.32
C ILE A 391 -1.85 12.87 4.95
N LEU A 392 -0.96 13.85 4.74
CA LEU A 392 -0.94 14.69 3.53
C LEU A 392 -0.27 14.01 2.34
N GLY A 393 0.77 13.20 2.60
CA GLY A 393 1.55 12.52 1.58
C GLY A 393 1.01 11.15 1.19
N SER A 394 0.03 10.59 1.90
CA SER A 394 -0.48 9.25 1.59
C SER A 394 -1.99 9.10 1.72
N ILE A 395 -2.56 9.14 2.94
CA ILE A 395 -3.97 8.75 3.16
C ILE A 395 -4.94 9.64 2.38
N VAL A 396 -4.72 10.97 2.35
CA VAL A 396 -5.57 11.88 1.57
C VAL A 396 -5.68 11.45 0.10
N TRP A 397 -4.56 11.03 -0.49
CA TRP A 397 -4.52 10.60 -1.89
C TRP A 397 -5.15 9.23 -2.09
N GLN A 398 -4.94 8.29 -1.17
CA GLN A 398 -5.60 6.98 -1.20
C GLN A 398 -7.12 7.12 -1.13
N LEU A 399 -7.64 8.03 -0.30
CA LEU A 399 -9.08 8.30 -0.19
C LEU A 399 -9.65 8.90 -1.47
N VAL A 400 -8.96 9.89 -2.06
CA VAL A 400 -9.38 10.49 -3.34
C VAL A 400 -9.38 9.45 -4.45
N ALA A 401 -8.34 8.63 -4.53
CA ALA A 401 -8.20 7.57 -5.52
C ALA A 401 -9.25 6.46 -5.38
N SER A 402 -9.61 6.10 -4.14
CA SER A 402 -10.67 5.12 -3.86
C SER A 402 -12.05 5.64 -4.27
N ALA A 403 -12.35 6.91 -3.98
CA ALA A 403 -13.64 7.52 -4.30
C ALA A 403 -13.80 7.87 -5.79
N TYR A 404 -12.70 8.23 -6.48
CA TYR A 404 -12.70 8.69 -7.87
C TYR A 404 -11.63 8.01 -8.74
N PRO A 405 -11.62 6.67 -8.81
CA PRO A 405 -10.51 5.93 -9.43
C PRO A 405 -10.32 6.31 -10.91
N VAL A 406 -11.39 6.39 -11.70
CA VAL A 406 -11.27 6.71 -13.13
C VAL A 406 -10.85 8.17 -13.38
N THR A 407 -11.38 9.11 -12.59
CA THR A 407 -10.97 10.52 -12.65
C THR A 407 -9.51 10.69 -12.26
N PHE A 408 -9.06 9.98 -11.23
CA PHE A 408 -7.68 9.95 -10.80
C PHE A 408 -6.75 9.46 -11.92
N LEU A 409 -7.12 8.38 -12.61
CA LEU A 409 -6.39 7.86 -13.79
C LEU A 409 -6.37 8.83 -14.98
N GLY A 410 -7.29 9.80 -15.01
CA GLY A 410 -7.35 10.84 -16.02
C GLY A 410 -6.21 11.87 -15.94
N SER A 411 -5.43 11.87 -14.85
CA SER A 411 -4.29 12.78 -14.68
C SER A 411 -3.09 12.33 -15.54
N PRO A 412 -2.44 13.24 -16.29
CA PRO A 412 -1.25 12.91 -17.08
C PRO A 412 -0.08 12.41 -16.22
N PHE A 413 0.00 12.88 -14.97
CA PHE A 413 1.03 12.46 -14.02
C PHE A 413 0.95 10.98 -13.66
N VAL A 414 -0.26 10.39 -13.58
CA VAL A 414 -0.44 8.95 -13.33
C VAL A 414 0.24 8.13 -14.43
N HIS A 415 0.09 8.55 -15.69
CA HIS A 415 0.70 7.83 -16.81
C HIS A 415 2.23 7.95 -16.82
N ILE A 416 2.76 9.13 -16.51
CA ILE A 416 4.21 9.35 -16.40
C ILE A 416 4.79 8.47 -15.28
N LEU A 417 4.19 8.51 -14.09
CA LEU A 417 4.63 7.72 -12.95
C LEU A 417 4.53 6.22 -13.22
N LEU A 418 3.47 5.75 -13.89
CA LEU A 418 3.34 4.35 -14.32
C LEU A 418 4.57 3.93 -15.16
N ARG A 419 4.97 4.75 -16.14
CA ARG A 419 6.15 4.45 -16.97
C ARG A 419 7.46 4.48 -16.18
N VAL A 420 7.62 5.43 -15.27
CA VAL A 420 8.80 5.50 -14.39
C VAL A 420 8.90 4.24 -13.53
N CYS A 421 7.80 3.80 -12.92
CA CYS A 421 7.77 2.58 -12.13
C CYS A 421 8.11 1.34 -12.97
N LEU A 422 7.55 1.22 -14.18
CA LEU A 422 7.90 0.12 -15.09
C LEU A 422 9.37 0.15 -15.53
N LEU A 423 9.94 1.34 -15.74
CA LEU A 423 11.36 1.49 -16.07
C LEU A 423 12.26 1.07 -14.90
N LEU A 424 11.88 1.45 -13.67
CA LEU A 424 12.60 1.05 -12.46
C LEU A 424 12.51 -0.46 -12.21
N GLU A 425 11.36 -1.09 -12.43
CA GLU A 425 11.25 -2.55 -12.36
C GLU A 425 12.15 -3.20 -13.41
N ASN A 426 12.13 -2.70 -14.65
CA ASN A 426 12.94 -3.25 -15.72
C ASN A 426 14.46 -3.07 -15.49
N SER A 427 14.88 -2.05 -14.74
CA SER A 427 16.29 -1.86 -14.34
C SER A 427 16.85 -3.06 -13.57
N GLY A 428 15.98 -3.77 -12.86
CA GLY A 428 16.32 -4.96 -12.10
C GLY A 428 17.04 -4.69 -10.76
N ILE A 429 17.16 -3.43 -10.32
CA ILE A 429 17.84 -3.04 -9.08
C ILE A 429 17.29 -3.80 -7.85
N CYS A 430 15.98 -4.06 -7.81
CA CYS A 430 15.32 -4.80 -6.73
C CYS A 430 14.86 -6.21 -7.14
N SER A 431 15.46 -6.81 -8.17
CA SER A 431 15.10 -8.18 -8.59
C SER A 431 15.39 -9.23 -7.51
N ALA A 432 16.24 -8.92 -6.53
CA ALA A 432 16.45 -9.72 -5.33
C ALA A 432 15.14 -10.05 -4.61
N ALA A 433 14.15 -9.16 -4.63
CA ALA A 433 12.86 -9.42 -4.01
C ALA A 433 12.14 -10.65 -4.59
N TRP A 434 12.27 -10.91 -5.90
CA TRP A 434 11.73 -12.11 -6.53
C TRP A 434 12.46 -13.36 -6.05
N PHE A 435 13.79 -13.31 -5.99
CA PHE A 435 14.60 -14.42 -5.50
C PHE A 435 14.34 -14.74 -4.03
N LEU A 436 14.37 -13.71 -3.18
CA LEU A 436 14.04 -13.82 -1.76
C LEU A 436 12.59 -14.28 -1.56
N GLY A 437 11.66 -13.81 -2.38
CA GLY A 437 10.27 -14.25 -2.40
C GLY A 437 10.15 -15.75 -2.64
N MET A 438 10.81 -16.26 -3.69
CA MET A 438 10.86 -17.70 -3.99
C MET A 438 11.47 -18.52 -2.85
N LEU A 439 12.56 -18.02 -2.25
CA LEU A 439 13.20 -18.68 -1.11
C LEU A 439 12.25 -18.73 0.08
N HIS A 440 11.64 -17.61 0.43
CA HIS A 440 10.68 -17.51 1.52
C HIS A 440 9.47 -18.42 1.30
N LYS A 441 8.90 -18.43 0.09
CA LYS A 441 7.82 -19.34 -0.31
C LYS A 441 8.18 -20.80 -0.04
N LYS A 442 9.40 -21.21 -0.44
CA LYS A 442 9.90 -22.57 -0.26
C LYS A 442 10.12 -22.91 1.22
N VAL A 443 10.67 -21.98 2.00
CA VAL A 443 10.92 -22.17 3.44
C VAL A 443 9.61 -22.24 4.23
N ALA A 444 8.66 -21.38 3.91
CA ALA A 444 7.36 -21.31 4.57
C ALA A 444 6.36 -22.38 4.08
N GLY A 445 6.67 -23.08 2.99
CA GLY A 445 5.80 -24.11 2.41
C GLY A 445 4.54 -23.55 1.72
N TYR A 446 4.58 -22.28 1.33
CA TYR A 446 3.45 -21.60 0.70
C TYR A 446 3.09 -22.19 -0.66
N LYS A 447 1.80 -22.29 -0.89
CA LYS A 447 1.16 -22.72 -2.12
C LYS A 447 0.37 -21.56 -2.72
N TYR A 448 0.13 -21.66 -4.02
CA TYR A 448 -0.73 -20.70 -4.70
C TYR A 448 -2.16 -20.83 -4.20
N ASP A 449 -2.89 -19.72 -4.10
CA ASP A 449 -4.27 -19.71 -3.60
C ASP A 449 -5.16 -20.67 -4.41
N GLU A 450 -4.96 -20.77 -5.73
CA GLU A 450 -5.73 -21.67 -6.60
C GLU A 450 -5.59 -23.15 -6.24
N HIS A 451 -4.54 -23.53 -5.52
CA HIS A 451 -4.42 -24.90 -4.98
C HIS A 451 -5.54 -25.23 -3.99
N TYR A 452 -6.03 -24.23 -3.24
CA TYR A 452 -7.03 -24.41 -2.20
C TYR A 452 -8.44 -24.10 -2.70
N ILE A 453 -8.59 -23.05 -3.51
CA ILE A 453 -9.90 -22.50 -3.88
C ILE A 453 -10.23 -22.62 -5.37
N GLY A 454 -9.36 -23.22 -6.17
CA GLY A 454 -9.50 -23.32 -7.63
C GLY A 454 -9.24 -21.99 -8.36
N THR A 455 -9.24 -22.04 -9.69
CA THR A 455 -8.98 -20.86 -10.52
C THR A 455 -10.13 -19.85 -10.47
N PRO A 456 -9.89 -18.55 -10.75
CA PRO A 456 -10.98 -17.56 -10.86
C PRO A 456 -12.08 -17.98 -11.85
N GLU A 457 -11.70 -18.59 -12.99
CA GLU A 457 -12.63 -19.06 -14.01
C GLU A 457 -13.49 -20.22 -13.52
N GLU A 458 -12.88 -21.20 -12.82
CA GLU A 458 -13.59 -22.30 -12.17
C GLU A 458 -14.60 -21.80 -11.14
N ARG A 459 -14.20 -20.84 -10.30
CA ARG A 459 -15.09 -20.25 -9.29
C ARG A 459 -16.28 -19.53 -9.92
N GLN A 460 -16.06 -18.78 -11.00
CA GLN A 460 -17.15 -18.13 -11.74
C GLN A 460 -18.10 -19.15 -12.39
N ALA A 461 -17.56 -20.22 -12.96
CA ALA A 461 -18.35 -21.29 -13.56
C ALA A 461 -19.22 -22.01 -12.51
N ASN A 462 -18.64 -22.35 -11.36
CA ASN A 462 -19.34 -23.01 -10.26
C ASN A 462 -20.47 -22.13 -9.70
N LYS A 463 -20.19 -20.84 -9.48
CA LYS A 463 -21.21 -19.88 -9.01
C LYS A 463 -22.36 -19.73 -10.00
N LYS A 464 -22.06 -19.72 -11.30
CA LYS A 464 -23.09 -19.69 -12.34
C LYS A 464 -23.92 -20.98 -12.35
N ALA A 465 -23.30 -22.13 -12.19
CA ALA A 465 -24.00 -23.42 -12.11
C ALA A 465 -24.93 -23.49 -10.89
N GLU A 466 -24.46 -23.07 -9.72
CA GLU A 466 -25.25 -23.03 -8.48
C GLU A 466 -26.46 -22.08 -8.60
N LEU A 467 -26.28 -20.91 -9.23
CA LEU A 467 -27.38 -19.98 -9.49
C LEU A 467 -28.44 -20.58 -10.44
N ILE A 468 -28.01 -21.34 -11.46
CA ILE A 468 -28.92 -22.06 -12.37
C ILE A 468 -29.69 -23.13 -11.61
N GLU A 469 -29.03 -23.87 -10.72
CA GLU A 469 -29.66 -24.90 -9.90
C GLU A 469 -30.66 -24.32 -8.90
N LYS A 470 -30.28 -23.26 -8.18
CA LYS A 470 -31.19 -22.49 -7.30
C LYS A 470 -32.38 -21.92 -8.07
N ALA A 471 -32.19 -21.49 -9.32
CA ALA A 471 -33.28 -21.02 -10.18
C ALA A 471 -34.21 -22.16 -10.61
N ARG A 472 -33.70 -23.37 -10.85
CA ARG A 472 -34.50 -24.57 -11.14
C ARG A 472 -35.28 -25.07 -9.93
N MET A 473 -34.73 -24.90 -8.73
CA MET A 473 -35.33 -25.32 -7.45
C MET A 473 -36.35 -24.31 -6.89
N ARG A 474 -36.45 -23.09 -7.44
CA ARG A 474 -37.49 -22.13 -7.04
C ARG A 474 -38.86 -22.66 -7.47
N PRO A 475 -39.83 -22.81 -6.54
CA PRO A 475 -41.19 -23.19 -6.93
C PRO A 475 -41.74 -22.16 -7.92
N LYS A 476 -42.33 -22.64 -9.02
CA LYS A 476 -42.99 -21.77 -10.00
C LYS A 476 -43.92 -20.81 -9.27
N ARG A 477 -43.72 -19.50 -9.47
CA ARG A 477 -44.61 -18.48 -8.89
C ARG A 477 -46.06 -18.81 -9.25
N PRO A 478 -47.04 -18.63 -8.35
CA PRO A 478 -48.44 -19.00 -8.59
C PRO A 478 -49.04 -18.42 -9.88
N HIS A 479 -48.53 -17.29 -10.38
CA HIS A 479 -48.94 -16.72 -11.67
C HIS A 479 -48.61 -17.59 -12.90
N GLN A 480 -47.55 -18.42 -12.86
CA GLN A 480 -47.23 -19.34 -13.97
C GLN A 480 -48.06 -20.62 -13.95
N LYS A 481 -48.63 -20.98 -12.79
CA LYS A 481 -49.60 -22.07 -12.68
C LYS A 481 -50.95 -21.58 -13.21
N LEU A 482 -51.37 -20.38 -12.81
CA LEU A 482 -52.60 -19.75 -13.30
C LEU A 482 -52.60 -19.54 -14.82
N SER A 483 -51.48 -19.13 -15.43
CA SER A 483 -51.42 -18.96 -16.89
C SER A 483 -51.42 -20.28 -17.66
N ARG A 484 -50.87 -21.36 -17.09
CA ARG A 484 -50.98 -22.71 -17.67
C ARG A 484 -52.36 -23.33 -17.47
N ASP A 485 -52.97 -23.11 -16.31
CA ASP A 485 -54.32 -23.56 -16.03
C ASP A 485 -55.34 -22.77 -16.90
N LEU A 486 -55.06 -21.50 -17.23
CA LEU A 486 -55.80 -20.70 -18.21
C LEU A 486 -55.57 -21.16 -19.66
N GLU A 487 -54.33 -21.45 -20.08
CA GLU A 487 -54.05 -22.02 -21.41
C GLU A 487 -54.75 -23.37 -21.60
N ASN A 488 -54.66 -24.26 -20.62
CA ASN A 488 -55.33 -25.57 -20.66
C ASN A 488 -56.86 -25.43 -20.65
N ALA A 489 -57.41 -24.47 -19.89
CA ALA A 489 -58.86 -24.21 -19.89
C ALA A 489 -59.36 -23.58 -21.20
N MET A 490 -58.51 -22.82 -21.91
CA MET A 490 -58.78 -22.25 -23.23
C MET A 490 -58.66 -23.29 -24.37
N GLU A 491 -57.78 -24.29 -24.23
CA GLU A 491 -57.72 -25.42 -25.18
C GLU A 491 -58.97 -26.31 -25.07
N ASP A 492 -59.47 -26.61 -23.87
CA ASP A 492 -60.69 -27.42 -23.68
C ASP A 492 -61.97 -26.73 -24.18
N THR A 493 -62.02 -25.39 -24.22
CA THR A 493 -63.16 -24.65 -24.81
C THR A 493 -63.14 -24.61 -26.34
N SER A 494 -61.99 -24.89 -26.97
CA SER A 494 -61.87 -24.92 -28.43
C SER A 494 -62.30 -26.26 -29.06
N ALA A 495 -62.48 -27.31 -28.25
CA ALA A 495 -62.88 -28.64 -28.69
C ALA A 495 -64.40 -28.91 -28.62
N THR A 496 -65.21 -27.94 -28.19
CA THR A 496 -66.68 -28.08 -28.07
C THR A 496 -67.49 -27.34 -29.13
N ASP A 497 -66.86 -26.64 -30.08
CA ASP A 497 -67.52 -25.90 -31.18
C ASP A 497 -67.37 -26.56 -32.57
N SER A 498 -67.06 -27.86 -32.62
CA SER A 498 -67.18 -28.66 -33.85
C SER A 498 -68.23 -29.76 -33.68
N SER A 499 -69.49 -29.34 -33.79
CA SER A 499 -70.58 -30.19 -34.30
C SER A 499 -70.37 -30.53 -35.77
#